data_AF-A0A952SWN8-F1
#
_entry.id   AF-A0A952SWN8-F1
#
_cell.length_a   1.000
_cell.length_b   1.000
_cell.length_c   1.000
_cell.angle_alpha   90.00
_cell.angle_beta   90.00
_cell.angle_gamma   90.00
#
_symmetry.space_group_name_H-M   'P 1'
#
loop_
_entity.id
_entity.type
_entity.pdbx_description
1 polymer ?
#
loop_
_entity_poly.entity_id
_entity_poly.type
_entity_poly.pdbx_seq_one_letter_code
_entity_poly.pdbx_strand_id
1 'polypeptide(L)' 'MDCPKCKGTMMLERFSDFFLVFYAWKCFNCGAIIDRTIAENRRKSLAPQASQAVVTR' A
#
# COMPACT_ATOMS: atom_id res chain seq x y z
N MET A 1 -11.80 1.08 -7.23
CA MET A 1 -10.81 0.10 -6.71
C MET A 1 -11.43 -0.53 -5.48
N ASP A 2 -11.38 -1.85 -5.35
CA ASP A 2 -11.96 -2.54 -4.18
C ASP A 2 -10.89 -2.76 -3.12
N CYS A 3 -11.26 -2.55 -1.87
CA CYS A 3 -10.34 -2.72 -0.75
C CYS A 3 -9.89 -4.18 -0.67
N PRO A 4 -8.57 -4.49 -0.69
CA PRO A 4 -8.11 -5.87 -0.58
C PRO A 4 -8.42 -6.50 0.78
N LYS A 5 -8.67 -5.67 1.82
CA LYS A 5 -8.97 -6.14 3.18
C LYS A 5 -10.45 -6.47 3.40
N CYS A 6 -11.35 -5.59 2.96
CA CYS A 6 -12.79 -5.73 3.25
C CYS A 6 -13.69 -5.75 2.00
N LYS A 7 -13.10 -5.70 0.79
CA LYS A 7 -13.81 -5.60 -0.50
C LYS A 7 -14.74 -4.39 -0.64
N GLY A 8 -14.69 -3.44 0.30
CA GLY A 8 -15.44 -2.19 0.23
C GLY A 8 -14.88 -1.20 -0.77
N THR A 9 -15.69 -0.20 -1.11
CA THR A 9 -15.33 0.88 -2.04
C THR A 9 -14.15 1.70 -1.54
N MET A 10 -13.19 1.96 -2.44
CA MET A 10 -12.10 2.90 -2.20
C MET A 10 -12.28 4.17 -3.03
N MET A 11 -11.93 5.30 -2.45
CA MET A 11 -11.91 6.61 -3.09
C MET A 11 -10.47 7.13 -3.18
N LEU A 12 -10.14 7.80 -4.28
CA LEU A 12 -8.85 8.46 -4.42
C LEU A 12 -8.91 9.79 -3.68
N GLU A 13 -8.12 9.93 -2.61
CA GLU A 13 -8.01 11.14 -1.82
C GLU A 13 -6.61 11.76 -1.97
N ARG A 14 -6.55 13.08 -1.87
CA ARG A 14 -5.31 13.84 -1.80
C ARG A 14 -4.91 13.94 -0.33
N PHE A 15 -3.76 13.41 0.02
CA PHE A 15 -3.14 13.56 1.32
C PHE A 15 -2.03 14.60 1.26
N SER A 16 -1.96 15.43 2.29
CA SER A 16 -0.90 16.41 2.48
C SER A 16 -0.40 16.30 3.91
N ASP A 17 0.89 16.04 4.04
CA ASP A 17 1.64 16.18 5.28
C ASP A 17 2.51 17.45 5.18
N PHE A 18 3.28 17.77 6.22
CA PHE A 18 4.17 18.94 6.26
C PHE A 18 5.22 18.94 5.13
N PHE A 19 5.63 17.76 4.64
CA PHE A 19 6.71 17.63 3.66
C PHE A 19 6.26 17.11 2.29
N LEU A 20 5.12 16.43 2.22
CA LEU A 20 4.72 15.69 1.02
C LEU A 20 3.24 15.82 0.74
N VAL A 21 2.93 15.94 -0.54
CA VAL A 21 1.58 15.82 -1.07
C VAL A 21 1.54 14.62 -1.99
N PHE A 22 0.60 13.71 -1.75
CA PHE A 22 0.44 12.52 -2.57
C PHE A 22 -1.03 12.12 -2.68
N TYR A 23 -1.33 11.30 -3.67
CA TYR A 23 -2.66 10.71 -3.84
C TYR A 23 -2.63 9.26 -3.41
N ALA A 24 -3.61 8.85 -2.61
CA ALA A 24 -3.75 7.47 -2.17
C ALA A 24 -5.22 7.05 -2.18
N TRP A 25 -5.45 5.76 -2.36
CA TRP A 25 -6.78 5.17 -2.27
C TRP A 25 -7.09 4.90 -0.80
N LYS A 26 -8.18 5.47 -0.29
CA LYS A 26 -8.69 5.21 1.06
C LYS A 26 -9.99 4.44 0.98
N CYS A 27 -10.09 3.35 1.74
CA CYS A 27 -11.32 2.61 1.87
C CYS A 27 -12.29 3.34 2.81
N PHE A 28 -13.52 3.54 2.34
CA PHE A 28 -14.57 4.17 3.14
C PHE A 28 -15.02 3.30 4.32
N ASN A 29 -15.01 1.98 4.16
CA ASN A 29 -15.56 1.04 5.16
C ASN A 29 -14.56 0.70 6.27
N CYS A 30 -13.28 0.48 5.95
CA CYS A 30 -12.28 0.00 6.93
C CYS A 30 -11.08 0.95 7.11
N GLY A 31 -11.05 2.07 6.40
CA GLY A 31 -9.97 3.05 6.50
C GLY A 31 -8.62 2.62 5.91
N ALA A 32 -8.53 1.46 5.25
CA ALA A 32 -7.28 1.02 4.64
C ALA A 32 -6.82 2.00 3.56
N ILE A 33 -5.55 2.42 3.63
CA ILE A 33 -4.92 3.32 2.66
C ILE A 33 -3.95 2.53 1.78
N ILE A 34 -4.00 2.78 0.47
CA ILE A 34 -3.12 2.17 -0.53
C ILE A 34 -2.65 3.28 -1.48
N ASP A 35 -1.40 3.67 -1.35
CA ASP A 35 -0.71 4.49 -2.34
C ASP A 35 0.09 3.58 -3.31
N ARG A 36 0.76 4.21 -4.28
CA ARG A 36 1.61 3.49 -5.24
C ARG A 36 2.73 2.71 -4.53
N THR A 37 3.31 3.27 -3.47
CA THR A 37 4.42 2.67 -2.73
C THR A 37 3.97 1.42 -1.97
N ILE A 38 2.84 1.50 -1.26
CA ILE A 38 2.22 0.38 -0.55
C ILE A 38 1.84 -0.73 -1.53
N ALA A 39 1.26 -0.38 -2.68
CA ALA A 39 0.91 -1.36 -3.70
C ALA A 39 2.16 -2.11 -4.22
N GLU A 40 3.22 -1.38 -4.51
CA GLU A 40 4.49 -1.94 -4.99
C GLU A 40 5.18 -2.79 -3.92
N ASN A 41 5.19 -2.34 -2.67
CA ASN A 41 5.77 -3.08 -1.55
C ASN A 41 5.01 -4.40 -1.32
N ARG A 42 3.67 -4.39 -1.38
CA ARG A 42 2.86 -5.62 -1.29
C ARG A 42 3.18 -6.58 -2.43
N ARG A 43 3.35 -6.09 -3.65
CA ARG A 43 3.73 -6.92 -4.80
C ARG A 43 5.07 -7.60 -4.58
N LYS A 44 6.05 -6.88 -4.03
CA LYS A 44 7.38 -7.42 -3.68
C LYS A 44 7.32 -8.47 -2.56
N SER A 45 6.53 -8.22 -1.51
CA SER A 45 6.38 -9.16 -0.39
C SER A 45 5.65 -10.44 -0.77
N LEU A 46 4.73 -10.39 -1.73
CA LEU A 46 3.95 -11.55 -2.18
C LEU A 46 4.63 -12.34 -3.31
N ALA A 47 5.63 -11.76 -3.98
CA ALA A 47 6.49 -12.53 -4.88
C ALA A 47 7.22 -13.61 -4.05
N PRO A 48 7.28 -14.88 -4.50
CA PRO A 48 8.05 -15.91 -3.82
C PRO A 48 9.49 -15.43 -3.68
N GLN A 49 9.86 -15.06 -2.47
CA GLN A 49 11.19 -14.59 -2.14
C GLN A 49 12.14 -15.76 -2.36
N ALA A 50 12.93 -15.72 -3.43
CA ALA A 50 14.21 -16.41 -3.42
C ALA A 50 14.96 -15.85 -2.22
N SER A 51 15.09 -16.67 -1.18
CA SER A 51 15.70 -16.34 0.11
C SER A 51 16.94 -15.49 -0.09
N GLN A 52 16.84 -14.18 0.18
CA GLN A 52 18.01 -13.34 0.31
C GLN A 52 18.74 -13.80 1.56
N ALA A 53 19.78 -14.61 1.35
CA ALA A 53 20.71 -14.99 2.40
C ALA A 53 21.25 -13.70 3.03
N VAL A 54 20.84 -13.45 4.27
CA VAL A 54 21.41 -12.42 5.11
C VAL A 54 22.88 -12.80 5.31
N VAL A 55 23.78 -12.18 4.55
CA VAL A 55 25.22 -12.26 4.81
C VAL A 55 25.49 -11.36 6.01
N THR A 56 25.46 -11.96 7.19
CA THR A 56 25.98 -11.36 8.42
C THR A 56 27.50 -11.21 8.26
N ARG A 57 27.99 -9.97 8.34
CA ARG A 57 29.44 -9.68 8.44
C ARG A 57 29.88 -9.73 9.89
#